data_AF-A0A381XIT4-F1
#
_entry.id   AF-A0A381XIT4-F1
#
_cell.length_a   1.000
_cell.length_b   1.000
_cell.length_c   1.000
_cell.angle_alpha   90.00
_cell.angle_beta   90.00
_cell.angle_gamma   90.00
#
_symmetry.space_group_name_H-M   'P 1'
#
loop_
_entity.id
_entity.type
_entity.pdbx_description
1 polymer ?
#
loop_
_entity_poly.entity_id
_entity_poly.type
_entity_poly.pdbx_seq_one_letter_code
_entity_poly.pdbx_strand_id
1 'polypeptide(L)'
;MSNAEIFRSGAEKSTVQVAQALLRDGVVILDDVLPAAVVDRLSEKLQPHFDTSQSGGDAFMDAATSTVTAFWGIHPEFSEQLLLNQRILELADAVLLPKNPMAASTVRPAKASYAARLADPGDGCLQFVSEGT
;
A
#
# COMPACT_ATOMS: atom_id res chain seq x y z
N MET A 1 20.48 -11.89 17.60
CA MET A 1 19.32 -11.47 16.79
C MET A 1 18.10 -12.11 17.41
N SER A 2 17.19 -11.33 18.01
CA SER A 2 15.95 -11.87 18.56
C SER A 2 15.13 -12.44 17.42
N ASN A 3 14.71 -13.70 17.54
CA ASN A 3 13.84 -14.35 16.58
C ASN A 3 12.44 -13.70 16.70
N ALA A 4 12.21 -12.63 15.94
CA ALA A 4 10.93 -11.94 15.95
C ALA A 4 9.90 -12.83 15.26
N GLU A 5 9.02 -13.43 16.03
CA GLU A 5 7.95 -14.27 15.51
C GLU A 5 6.93 -13.37 14.79
N ILE A 6 6.73 -13.62 13.50
CA ILE A 6 5.77 -12.86 12.69
C ILE A 6 4.36 -13.27 13.09
N PHE A 7 3.50 -12.29 13.39
CA PHE A 7 2.11 -12.54 13.71
C PHE A 7 1.40 -13.20 12.52
N ARG A 8 0.92 -14.42 12.75
CA ARG A 8 0.09 -15.20 11.82
C ARG A 8 -1.38 -15.15 12.22
N SER A 9 -2.26 -15.08 11.23
CA SER A 9 -3.69 -14.93 11.41
C SER A 9 -4.45 -15.90 10.52
N GLY A 10 -5.13 -16.87 11.13
CA GLY A 10 -6.16 -17.67 10.48
C GLY A 10 -7.50 -16.93 10.40
N ALA A 11 -8.49 -17.53 9.75
CA ALA A 11 -9.80 -16.94 9.52
C ALA A 11 -10.58 -16.60 10.81
N GLU A 12 -10.17 -17.16 11.95
CA GLU A 12 -10.78 -16.96 13.27
C GLU A 12 -10.43 -15.63 13.94
N LYS A 13 -9.32 -14.99 13.56
CA LYS A 13 -8.89 -13.74 14.20
C LYS A 13 -9.62 -12.55 13.61
N SER A 14 -10.04 -11.63 14.47
CA SER A 14 -10.77 -10.44 14.04
C SER A 14 -9.87 -9.48 13.27
N THR A 15 -10.45 -8.78 12.29
CA THR A 15 -9.77 -7.77 11.48
C THR A 15 -9.08 -6.70 12.35
N VAL A 16 -9.69 -6.33 13.48
CA VAL A 16 -9.11 -5.36 14.43
C VAL A 16 -7.80 -5.84 15.04
N GLN A 17 -7.73 -7.12 15.44
CA GLN A 17 -6.50 -7.69 16.02
C GLN A 17 -5.38 -7.74 14.98
N VAL A 18 -5.71 -8.13 13.75
CA VAL A 18 -4.78 -8.18 12.63
C VAL A 18 -4.26 -6.78 12.30
N ALA A 19 -5.15 -5.79 12.19
CA ALA A 19 -4.77 -4.40 11.92
C ALA A 19 -3.86 -3.83 13.01
N GLN A 20 -4.15 -4.10 14.28
CA GLN A 20 -3.30 -3.68 15.39
C GLN A 20 -1.91 -4.34 15.35
N ALA A 21 -1.85 -5.64 15.03
CA ALA A 21 -0.58 -6.33 14.85
C ALA A 21 0.22 -5.74 13.68
N LEU A 22 -0.44 -5.46 12.55
CA LEU A 22 0.20 -4.84 11.38
C LEU A 22 0.74 -3.44 11.70
N LEU A 23 -0.02 -2.62 12.43
CA LEU A 23 0.42 -1.27 12.83
C LEU A 23 1.59 -1.29 13.82
N ARG A 24 1.68 -2.32 14.67
CA ARG A 24 2.75 -2.45 15.68
C ARG A 24 4.01 -3.08 15.10
N ASP A 25 3.87 -4.18 14.37
CA ASP A 25 4.98 -5.03 13.93
C ASP A 25 5.40 -4.74 12.49
N GLY A 26 4.60 -3.97 11.74
CA GLY A 26 4.83 -3.62 10.33
C GLY A 26 4.56 -4.76 9.34
N VAL A 27 4.38 -5.99 9.82
CA VAL A 27 4.14 -7.18 9.01
C VAL A 27 3.18 -8.14 9.71
N VAL A 28 2.27 -8.72 8.93
CA VAL A 28 1.42 -9.84 9.36
C VAL A 28 1.32 -10.86 8.23
N ILE A 29 1.16 -12.13 8.57
CA ILE A 29 0.84 -13.19 7.63
C ILE A 29 -0.63 -13.56 7.80
N LEU A 30 -1.39 -13.48 6.70
CA LEU A 30 -2.75 -13.99 6.65
C LEU A 30 -2.69 -15.41 6.08
N ASP A 31 -3.05 -16.39 6.90
CA ASP A 31 -3.14 -17.77 6.46
C ASP A 31 -4.46 -17.99 5.71
N ASP A 32 -4.40 -18.83 4.67
CA ASP A 32 -5.54 -19.29 3.88
C ASP A 32 -6.45 -18.17 3.34
N VAL A 33 -5.86 -17.06 2.87
CA VAL A 33 -6.60 -15.96 2.22
C VAL A 33 -7.37 -16.43 1.00
N LEU A 34 -6.82 -17.41 0.28
CA LEU A 34 -7.45 -18.07 -0.85
C LEU A 34 -7.45 -19.60 -0.62
N PRO A 35 -8.51 -20.30 -1.04
CA PRO A 35 -8.49 -21.75 -1.08
C PRO A 35 -7.36 -22.27 -1.99
N ALA A 36 -6.68 -23.34 -1.60
CA ALA A 36 -5.58 -23.92 -2.37
C ALA A 36 -5.95 -24.19 -3.84
N ALA A 37 -7.16 -24.72 -4.09
CA ALA A 37 -7.64 -24.99 -5.45
C ALA A 37 -7.82 -23.73 -6.32
N VAL A 38 -8.04 -22.56 -5.71
CA VAL A 38 -8.05 -21.27 -6.42
C VAL A 38 -6.62 -20.86 -6.74
N VAL A 39 -5.69 -21.01 -5.79
CA VAL A 39 -4.27 -20.72 -6.01
C VAL A 39 -3.69 -21.55 -7.15
N ASP A 40 -3.96 -22.86 -7.19
CA ASP A 40 -3.48 -23.76 -8.24
C ASP A 40 -3.99 -23.31 -9.61
N ARG A 41 -5.29 -23.03 -9.72
CA ARG A 41 -5.94 -22.59 -10.96
C ARG A 41 -5.44 -21.24 -11.45
N LEU A 42 -5.22 -20.29 -10.54
CA LEU A 42 -4.65 -18.99 -10.87
C LEU A 42 -3.18 -19.14 -11.31
N SER A 43 -2.43 -20.05 -10.68
CA SER A 43 -1.05 -20.34 -11.05
C SER A 43 -0.94 -20.95 -12.44
N GLU A 44 -1.81 -21.92 -12.78
CA GLU A 44 -1.90 -22.51 -14.12
C GLU A 44 -2.15 -21.46 -15.20
N LYS A 45 -2.97 -20.45 -14.90
CA LYS A 45 -3.25 -19.33 -15.83
C LYS A 45 -2.05 -18.39 -15.99
N LEU A 46 -1.20 -18.25 -14.97
CA LEU A 46 0.00 -17.42 -15.04
C LEU A 46 1.19 -18.13 -15.68
N GLN A 47 1.27 -19.46 -15.60
CA GLN A 47 2.41 -20.23 -16.07
C GLN A 47 2.84 -19.88 -17.51
N PRO A 48 1.94 -19.80 -18.51
CA PRO A 48 2.32 -19.44 -19.88
C PRO A 48 2.92 -18.04 -20.00
N HIS A 49 2.52 -17.12 -19.11
CA HIS A 49 3.04 -15.75 -19.08
C HIS A 49 4.41 -15.68 -18.42
N PHE A 50 4.69 -16.56 -17.45
CA PHE A 50 6.03 -16.71 -16.89
C PHE A 50 6.99 -17.35 -17.90
N ASP A 51 6.56 -18.42 -18.58
CA ASP A 51 7.37 -19.14 -19.57
C ASP A 51 7.80 -18.24 -20.75
N THR A 52 7.01 -17.22 -21.06
CA THR A 52 7.27 -16.25 -22.13
C THR A 52 7.89 -14.95 -21.63
N SER A 53 7.97 -14.74 -20.31
CA SER A 53 8.57 -13.54 -19.72
C SER A 53 10.09 -13.61 -19.75
N GLN A 54 10.73 -12.51 -20.10
CA GLN A 54 12.18 -12.40 -20.05
C GLN A 54 12.63 -12.22 -18.59
N SER A 55 13.46 -13.13 -18.09
CA SER A 55 14.10 -12.98 -16.78
C SER A 55 15.10 -11.82 -16.79
N GLY A 56 15.19 -11.08 -15.68
CA GLY A 56 16.17 -10.00 -15.52
C GLY A 56 15.87 -8.73 -16.32
N GLY A 57 14.63 -8.23 -16.26
CA GLY A 57 14.18 -7.07 -17.04
C GLY A 57 14.51 -5.66 -16.49
N ASP A 58 15.12 -5.56 -15.31
CA ASP A 58 15.38 -4.30 -14.59
C ASP A 58 16.69 -4.43 -13.79
N ALA A 59 17.47 -3.34 -13.65
CA ALA A 59 18.64 -3.24 -12.77
C ALA A 59 18.34 -3.57 -11.29
N PHE A 60 17.08 -3.57 -10.87
CA PHE A 60 16.62 -3.95 -9.54
C PHE A 60 16.32 -5.47 -9.40
N MET A 61 16.12 -6.19 -10.50
CA MET A 61 15.76 -7.61 -10.50
C MET A 61 16.97 -8.47 -10.83
N ASP A 62 17.19 -9.53 -10.03
CA ASP A 62 18.19 -10.53 -10.35
C ASP A 62 17.86 -11.25 -11.67
N ALA A 63 18.88 -11.74 -12.36
CA ALA A 63 18.75 -12.42 -13.65
C ALA A 63 17.91 -13.72 -13.55
N ALA A 64 17.70 -14.25 -12.34
CA ALA A 64 16.88 -15.43 -12.08
C ALA A 64 15.39 -15.12 -11.88
N THR A 65 15.01 -13.85 -11.70
CA THR A 65 13.62 -13.47 -11.39
C THR A 65 12.83 -13.17 -12.66
N SER A 66 11.71 -13.86 -12.82
CA SER A 66 10.70 -13.61 -13.86
C SER A 66 9.46 -12.97 -13.23
N THR A 67 8.96 -11.89 -13.82
CA THR A 67 7.85 -11.10 -13.26
C THR A 67 6.77 -10.90 -14.31
N VAL A 68 5.53 -11.24 -13.97
CA VAL A 68 4.35 -10.90 -14.77
C VAL A 68 3.65 -9.71 -14.11
N THR A 69 3.72 -8.55 -14.75
CA THR A 69 3.02 -7.34 -14.30
C THR A 69 1.62 -7.27 -14.90
N ALA A 70 0.73 -6.47 -14.30
CA ALA A 70 -0.62 -6.24 -14.79
C ALA A 70 -1.45 -7.52 -15.06
N PHE A 71 -1.21 -8.59 -14.29
CA PHE A 71 -1.88 -9.89 -14.47
C PHE A 71 -3.41 -9.84 -14.29
N TRP A 72 -3.93 -8.76 -13.69
CA TRP A 72 -5.36 -8.42 -13.62
C TRP A 72 -6.03 -8.38 -14.99
N GLY A 73 -5.30 -8.02 -16.05
CA GLY A 73 -5.82 -7.96 -17.42
C GLY A 73 -5.83 -9.30 -18.15
N ILE A 74 -5.19 -10.34 -17.59
CA ILE A 74 -5.11 -11.66 -18.21
C ILE A 74 -6.44 -12.39 -18.06
N HIS A 75 -7.02 -12.35 -16.87
CA HIS A 75 -8.28 -13.05 -16.58
C HIS A 75 -9.07 -12.33 -15.47
N PRO A 76 -10.40 -12.17 -15.61
CA PRO A 76 -11.22 -11.47 -14.61
C PRO A 76 -11.19 -12.14 -13.23
N GLU A 77 -11.00 -13.46 -13.18
CA GLU A 77 -10.90 -14.24 -11.94
C GLU A 77 -9.78 -13.75 -11.00
N PHE A 78 -8.68 -13.18 -11.50
CA PHE A 78 -7.67 -12.59 -10.61
C PHE A 78 -8.28 -11.44 -9.81
N SER A 79 -8.96 -10.52 -10.49
CA SER A 79 -9.64 -9.39 -9.87
C SER A 79 -10.74 -9.85 -8.92
N GLU A 80 -11.55 -10.82 -9.32
CA GLU A 80 -12.64 -11.34 -8.51
C GLU A 80 -12.15 -12.04 -7.24
N GLN A 81 -11.07 -12.82 -7.31
CA GLN A 81 -10.58 -13.60 -6.18
C GLN A 81 -9.68 -12.79 -5.24
N LEU A 82 -8.85 -11.88 -5.76
CA LEU A 82 -7.87 -11.14 -4.96
C LEU A 82 -8.33 -9.71 -4.63
N LEU A 83 -8.80 -8.93 -5.61
CA LEU A 83 -9.19 -7.53 -5.36
C LEU A 83 -10.52 -7.44 -4.59
N LEU A 84 -11.44 -8.37 -4.83
CA LEU A 84 -12.73 -8.41 -4.15
C LEU A 84 -12.72 -9.31 -2.90
N ASN A 85 -11.54 -9.77 -2.47
CA ASN A 85 -11.43 -10.57 -1.26
C ASN A 85 -11.83 -9.74 -0.03
N GLN A 86 -12.94 -10.11 0.60
CA GLN A 86 -13.50 -9.34 1.72
C GLN A 86 -12.51 -9.16 2.87
N ARG A 87 -11.73 -10.18 3.19
CA ARG A 87 -10.76 -10.12 4.30
C ARG A 87 -9.63 -9.13 4.02
N ILE A 88 -9.15 -9.06 2.78
CA ILE A 88 -8.17 -8.06 2.36
C ILE A 88 -8.77 -6.66 2.42
N LEU A 89 -9.99 -6.48 1.90
CA LEU A 89 -10.67 -5.19 1.88
C LEU A 89 -10.95 -4.65 3.27
N GLU A 90 -11.46 -5.49 4.18
CA GLU A 90 -11.70 -5.10 5.58
C GLU A 90 -10.41 -4.71 6.30
N LEU A 91 -9.31 -5.42 6.04
CA LEU A 91 -8.01 -5.06 6.61
C LEU A 91 -7.49 -3.75 6.02
N ALA A 92 -7.64 -3.56 4.70
CA ALA A 92 -7.28 -2.32 4.03
C ALA A 92 -8.07 -1.15 4.60
N ASP A 93 -9.38 -1.30 4.83
CA ASP A 93 -10.22 -0.29 5.47
C ASP A 93 -9.74 0.02 6.88
N ALA A 94 -9.47 -1.01 7.70
CA ALA A 94 -9.02 -0.83 9.08
C ALA A 94 -7.67 -0.09 9.21
N VAL A 95 -6.82 -0.16 8.17
CA VAL A 95 -5.46 0.39 8.19
C VAL A 95 -5.36 1.72 7.45
N LEU A 96 -6.03 1.83 6.29
CA LEU A 96 -5.90 2.96 5.38
C LEU A 96 -6.95 4.05 5.62
N LEU A 97 -8.09 3.73 6.26
CA LEU A 97 -9.09 4.76 6.53
C LEU A 97 -8.52 5.82 7.48
N PRO A 98 -8.64 7.11 7.12
CA PRO A 98 -8.13 8.18 7.95
C PRO A 98 -8.90 8.21 9.27
N LYS A 99 -8.18 8.30 10.38
CA LYS A 99 -8.78 8.48 11.72
C LYS A 99 -9.68 9.72 11.78
N ASN A 100 -9.36 10.74 10.98
CA ASN A 100 -10.16 11.95 10.79
C ASN A 100 -10.47 12.14 9.30
N PRO A 101 -11.64 11.71 8.80
CA PRO A 101 -12.00 11.92 7.41
C PRO A 101 -12.14 13.42 7.12
N MET A 102 -11.62 13.87 5.98
CA MET A 102 -11.71 15.28 5.55
C MET A 102 -13.15 15.80 5.53
N ALA A 103 -14.14 14.93 5.26
CA ALA A 103 -15.55 15.28 5.30
C ALA A 103 -16.10 15.58 6.71
N ALA A 104 -15.49 15.01 7.76
CA ALA A 104 -15.82 15.30 9.16
C ALA A 104 -15.00 16.46 9.74
N SER A 105 -13.96 16.91 9.03
CA SER A 105 -13.17 18.08 9.43
C SER A 105 -13.92 19.36 9.10
N THR A 106 -14.87 19.74 9.95
CA THR A 106 -15.52 21.07 9.92
C THR A 106 -14.55 22.20 10.29
N VAL A 107 -13.37 21.86 10.81
CA VAL A 107 -12.29 22.79 11.08
C VAL A 107 -11.55 23.04 9.78
N ARG A 108 -12.02 24.03 9.01
CA ARG A 108 -11.14 24.75 8.11
C ARG A 108 -10.12 25.46 9.01
N PRO A 109 -8.80 25.16 8.96
CA PRO A 109 -7.85 25.96 9.70
C PRO A 109 -8.10 27.41 9.29
N ALA A 110 -8.37 28.28 10.27
CA ALA A 110 -8.57 29.69 10.01
C ALA A 110 -7.40 30.13 9.12
N LYS A 111 -7.69 30.71 7.95
CA LYS A 111 -6.64 31.28 7.11
C LYS A 111 -5.91 32.28 8.00
N ALA A 112 -4.73 31.90 8.51
CA ALA A 112 -3.75 32.88 8.91
C ALA A 112 -3.56 33.71 7.64
N SER A 113 -4.05 34.96 7.68
CA SER A 113 -3.94 35.83 6.54
C SER A 113 -2.46 35.93 6.18
N TYR A 114 -2.15 35.99 4.89
CA TYR A 114 -0.78 36.22 4.44
C TYR A 114 -0.15 37.45 5.14
N ALA A 115 -0.98 38.46 5.45
CA ALA A 115 -0.62 39.61 6.27
C ALA A 115 -0.16 39.27 7.70
N ALA A 116 -0.74 38.26 8.35
CA ALA A 116 -0.34 37.82 9.69
C ALA A 116 1.04 37.12 9.70
N ARG A 117 1.46 36.52 8.57
CA ARG A 117 2.81 35.95 8.42
C ARG A 117 3.88 36.99 8.08
N LEU A 118 3.49 38.11 7.49
CA LEU A 118 4.40 39.23 7.18
C LEU A 118 4.61 40.18 8.37
N ALA A 119 3.79 40.08 9.41
CA ALA A 119 3.87 40.92 10.60
C ALA A 119 4.88 40.42 11.65
N ASP A 120 5.56 39.30 11.39
CA ASP A 120 6.67 38.81 12.21
C ASP A 120 8.00 39.10 11.48
N PRO A 121 8.66 40.24 11.76
CA PRO A 121 9.95 40.59 11.17
C PRO A 121 11.12 39.86 11.87
N GLY A 122 10.94 38.58 12.20
CA GLY A 122 11.92 37.72 12.85
C GLY A 122 12.58 36.75 11.86
N ASP A 123 13.74 37.17 11.35
CA ASP A 123 14.75 36.39 10.61
C ASP A 123 14.41 35.85 9.21
N GLY A 124 15.08 36.45 8.22
CA GLY A 124 15.43 35.77 6.97
C GLY A 124 15.02 36.52 5.70
N CYS A 125 15.73 37.59 5.37
CA CYS A 125 15.71 38.23 4.06
C CYS A 125 15.68 37.22 2.90
N LEU A 126 14.61 37.23 2.10
CA LEU A 126 14.67 36.77 0.71
C LEU A 126 14.84 38.01 -0.17
N GLN A 127 16.10 38.38 -0.40
CA GLN A 127 16.45 39.34 -1.45
C GLN A 127 16.48 38.60 -2.78
N PHE A 128 15.52 38.91 -3.65
CA PHE A 128 15.62 38.58 -5.07
C PHE A 128 16.42 39.68 -5.76
N VAL A 129 17.68 39.41 -6.08
CA VAL A 129 18.47 40.26 -6.98
C VAL A 129 18.09 39.88 -8.41
N SER A 130 17.41 40.78 -9.11
CA SER A 130 17.23 40.71 -10.55
C SER A 130 18.25 41.65 -11.18
N GLU A 131 19.34 41.10 -11.70
CA GLU A 131 20.23 41.85 -12.61
C GLU A 131 19.47 42.09 -13.92
N GLY A 132 19.18 43.35 -14.21
CA GLY A 132 18.65 43.79 -15.49
C GLY A 132 19.79 44.18 -16.43
N THR A 133 19.67 43.79 -17.70
CA THR A 133 20.30 44.49 -18.84
C THR A 133 19.18 45.00 -19.74
#